data_AF-A0A031HZK2-F1
#
_entry.id   AF-A0A031HZK2-F1
#
_cell.length_a   1.000
_cell.length_b   1.000
_cell.length_c   1.000
_cell.angle_alpha   90.00
_cell.angle_beta   90.00
_cell.angle_gamma   90.00
#
_symmetry.space_group_name_H-M   'P 1'
#
loop_
_entity.id
_entity.type
_entity.pdbx_description
1 polymer ?
#
loop_
_entity_poly.entity_id
_entity_poly.type
_entity_poly.pdbx_seq_one_letter_code
_entity_poly.pdbx_strand_id
1 'polypeptide(L)'
;MILPRRIVDSLALRIALLLSAGMLLAVAASLLIAQRLREADFLRFQDARVLASAQDIALRLRRAPASTIDAMARDEIIGARLFAQTVPSPVDAMLTAELRQRLGGGTPMRLGHADRTTCRSLDPFLHHSRTAGFGRPVASDCWLLTTIAGGRRLSVSLDLPILPKPPSVLADPVFVALLCLTCLSLSLVAGRVATRPLRRLTQAARAFAGSIDAEPVAERGPADVREALATFNLMQRRVRSGVRERTRLLAAIGHDLQTPLTRLRLRLEEVADESLRARLVDDLSATLRMVRRGLDLARSGESHEPWAMVDLDSLLSSIADDASAYGHAVRMTAGCRARVRAKPDALTRCLGNLVDNAIKYAGGAELSCRRHGDQLIVQVRDHGPGIAPELLPRAFEPFVRGDTAADGSGIGLAIARAQAAAVGGTLELRNHPSGGLEATIALPALIR
;
A
#
# COMPACT_ATOMS: atom_id res chain seq x y z
N MET A 1 -3.87 -21.75 -2.49
CA MET A 1 -4.24 -20.38 -2.92
C MET A 1 -2.97 -19.52 -2.90
N ILE A 2 -2.27 -19.43 -4.03
CA ILE A 2 -0.96 -18.76 -4.11
C ILE A 2 -1.22 -17.26 -4.30
N LEU A 3 -1.10 -16.48 -3.21
CA LEU A 3 -1.17 -15.02 -3.30
C LEU A 3 -0.01 -14.51 -4.18
N PRO A 4 -0.24 -13.62 -5.15
CA PRO A 4 0.83 -13.14 -6.04
C PRO A 4 1.92 -12.43 -5.22
N ARG A 5 3.20 -12.78 -5.50
CA ARG A 5 4.40 -12.26 -4.78
C ARG A 5 4.40 -10.74 -4.58
N ARG A 6 3.85 -9.96 -5.52
CA ARG A 6 3.70 -8.49 -5.41
C ARG A 6 2.86 -8.01 -4.22
N ILE A 7 1.91 -8.82 -3.73
CA ILE A 7 1.09 -8.47 -2.56
C ILE A 7 1.89 -8.69 -1.27
N VAL A 8 2.74 -9.72 -1.23
CA VAL A 8 3.57 -10.08 -0.08
C VAL A 8 4.70 -9.07 0.16
N ASP A 9 5.22 -8.44 -0.91
CA ASP A 9 6.27 -7.41 -0.82
C ASP A 9 5.75 -6.00 -0.53
N SER A 10 4.44 -5.83 -0.35
CA SER A 10 3.87 -4.53 0.02
C SER A 10 4.21 -4.18 1.47
N LEU A 11 4.89 -3.04 1.69
CA LEU A 11 5.12 -2.48 3.02
C LEU A 11 3.80 -2.37 3.82
N ALA A 12 2.69 -2.11 3.13
CA ALA A 12 1.36 -2.04 3.73
C ALA A 12 0.91 -3.37 4.33
N LEU A 13 1.18 -4.48 3.65
CA LEU A 13 0.84 -5.82 4.13
C LEU A 13 1.75 -6.21 5.30
N ARG A 14 3.06 -5.92 5.22
CA ARG A 14 4.00 -6.21 6.32
C ARG A 14 3.60 -5.48 7.61
N ILE A 15 3.28 -4.19 7.51
CA ILE A 15 2.79 -3.39 8.64
C ILE A 15 1.48 -3.98 9.18
N ALA A 16 0.52 -4.30 8.30
CA ALA A 16 -0.75 -4.88 8.71
C ALA A 16 -0.57 -6.24 9.41
N LEU A 17 0.32 -7.11 8.92
CA LEU A 17 0.59 -8.40 9.53
C LEU A 17 1.23 -8.24 10.91
N LEU A 18 2.25 -7.38 11.05
CA LEU A 18 2.89 -7.10 12.33
C LEU A 18 1.90 -6.52 13.35
N LEU A 19 1.08 -5.54 12.95
CA LEU A 19 0.04 -4.97 13.80
C LEU A 19 -1.00 -6.03 14.20
N SER A 20 -1.45 -6.86 13.26
CA SER A 20 -2.45 -7.89 13.54
C SER A 20 -1.92 -8.94 14.52
N ALA A 21 -0.66 -9.36 14.37
CA ALA A 21 -0.02 -10.31 15.27
C ALA A 21 0.15 -9.72 16.68
N GLY A 22 0.62 -8.47 16.79
CA GLY A 22 0.75 -7.78 18.07
C GLY A 22 -0.59 -7.56 18.78
N MET A 23 -1.61 -7.15 18.02
CA MET A 23 -2.96 -6.92 18.55
C MET A 23 -3.63 -8.23 18.99
N LEU A 24 -3.49 -9.30 18.21
CA LEU A 24 -3.98 -10.63 18.58
C LEU A 24 -3.30 -11.15 19.85
N LEU A 25 -1.98 -10.99 19.96
CA LEU A 25 -1.23 -11.43 21.13
C LEU A 25 -1.63 -10.64 22.38
N ALA A 26 -1.76 -9.31 22.27
CA ALA A 26 -2.18 -8.45 23.37
C ALA A 26 -3.61 -8.79 23.83
N VAL A 27 -4.55 -8.97 22.89
CA VAL A 27 -5.93 -9.33 23.23
C VAL A 27 -6.01 -10.74 23.80
N ALA A 28 -5.29 -11.71 23.25
CA ALA A 28 -5.25 -13.07 23.78
C ALA A 28 -4.71 -13.09 25.22
N ALA A 29 -3.63 -12.36 25.50
CA ALA A 29 -3.09 -12.23 26.85
C ALA A 29 -4.09 -11.57 27.81
N SER A 30 -4.75 -10.48 27.40
CA SER A 30 -5.78 -9.80 28.19
C SER A 30 -6.97 -10.71 28.50
N LEU A 31 -7.48 -11.45 27.51
CA LEU A 31 -8.58 -12.40 27.68
C LEU A 31 -8.20 -13.57 28.58
N LEU A 32 -6.98 -14.09 28.47
CA LEU A 32 -6.48 -15.16 29.31
C LEU A 32 -6.41 -14.71 30.78
N ILE A 33 -5.85 -13.52 31.03
CA ILE A 33 -5.81 -12.93 32.38
C ILE A 33 -7.24 -12.73 32.92
N ALA A 34 -8.12 -12.14 32.13
CA ALA A 34 -9.51 -11.93 32.53
C ALA A 34 -10.27 -13.24 32.80
N GLN A 35 -9.97 -14.32 32.08
CA GLN A 35 -10.57 -15.63 32.33
C GLN A 35 -10.03 -16.23 33.64
N ARG A 36 -8.72 -16.15 33.88
CA ARG A 36 -8.10 -16.64 35.12
C ARG A 36 -8.62 -15.90 36.35
N LEU A 37 -8.77 -14.58 36.25
CA LEU A 37 -9.35 -13.78 37.33
C LEU A 37 -10.81 -14.18 37.61
N ARG A 38 -11.64 -14.31 36.56
CA ARG A 38 -13.04 -14.75 36.71
C ARG A 38 -13.17 -16.15 37.31
N GLU A 39 -12.30 -17.08 36.93
CA GLU A 39 -12.27 -18.43 37.52
C GLU A 39 -11.86 -18.38 39.00
N ALA A 40 -10.84 -17.60 39.34
CA ALA A 40 -10.40 -17.44 40.73
C ALA A 40 -11.47 -16.77 41.61
N ASP A 41 -12.14 -15.72 41.11
CA ASP A 41 -13.25 -15.05 41.80
C ASP A 41 -14.43 -16.00 42.02
N PHE A 42 -14.74 -16.82 41.03
CA PHE A 42 -15.81 -17.81 41.11
C PHE A 42 -15.53 -18.86 42.20
N LEU A 43 -14.31 -19.39 42.28
CA LEU A 43 -13.92 -20.34 43.32
C LEU A 43 -13.97 -19.69 44.70
N ARG A 44 -13.41 -18.48 44.86
CA ARG A 44 -13.51 -17.70 46.12
C ARG A 44 -14.95 -17.48 46.55
N PHE A 45 -15.84 -17.19 45.61
CA PHE A 45 -17.26 -17.00 45.89
C PHE A 45 -17.94 -18.30 46.34
N GLN A 46 -17.61 -19.45 45.74
CA GLN A 46 -18.09 -20.75 46.20
C GLN A 46 -17.63 -21.04 47.64
N ASP A 47 -16.34 -20.90 47.92
CA ASP A 47 -15.76 -21.11 49.25
C ASP A 47 -16.41 -20.21 50.30
N ALA A 48 -16.60 -18.93 49.99
CA ALA A 48 -17.25 -17.96 50.88
C ALA A 48 -18.69 -18.35 51.22
N ARG A 49 -19.45 -18.91 50.26
CA ARG A 49 -20.82 -19.40 50.49
C ARG A 49 -20.85 -20.61 51.41
N VAL A 50 -19.94 -21.56 51.20
CA VAL A 50 -19.81 -22.76 52.05
C VAL A 50 -19.45 -22.33 53.48
N LEU A 51 -18.47 -21.45 53.63
CA LEU A 51 -18.06 -20.92 54.93
C LEU A 51 -19.19 -20.18 55.65
N ALA A 52 -19.95 -19.34 54.94
CA ALA A 52 -21.08 -18.62 55.52
C ALA A 52 -22.18 -19.58 56.01
N SER A 53 -22.52 -20.60 55.21
CA SER A 53 -23.50 -21.63 55.60
C SER A 53 -23.02 -22.45 56.81
N ALA A 54 -21.76 -22.90 56.77
CA ALA A 54 -21.14 -23.64 57.88
C ALA A 54 -21.11 -22.82 59.18
N GLN A 55 -20.78 -21.52 59.08
CA GLN A 55 -20.75 -20.61 60.21
C GLN A 55 -22.14 -20.38 60.81
N ASP A 56 -23.18 -20.21 59.98
CA ASP A 56 -24.56 -20.05 60.47
C ASP A 56 -25.01 -21.30 61.26
N ILE A 57 -24.83 -22.49 60.68
CA ILE A 57 -25.19 -23.76 61.34
C ILE A 57 -24.38 -23.97 62.63
N ALA A 58 -23.07 -23.70 62.59
CA ALA A 58 -22.20 -23.78 63.75
C ALA A 58 -22.66 -22.85 64.90
N LEU A 59 -23.05 -21.61 64.58
CA LEU A 59 -23.54 -20.64 65.56
C LEU A 59 -24.91 -21.05 66.13
N ARG A 60 -25.83 -21.58 65.30
CA ARG A 60 -27.12 -22.11 65.77
C ARG A 60 -26.92 -23.28 66.73
N LEU A 61 -26.08 -24.25 66.37
CA LEU A 61 -25.74 -25.38 67.23
C LEU A 61 -25.09 -24.96 68.55
N ARG A 62 -24.25 -23.92 68.54
CA ARG A 62 -23.63 -23.37 69.75
C ARG A 62 -24.63 -22.63 70.64
N ARG A 63 -25.59 -21.89 70.06
CA ARG A 63 -26.58 -21.10 70.81
C ARG A 63 -27.68 -21.97 71.41
N ALA A 64 -28.22 -22.92 70.63
CA ALA A 64 -29.35 -23.74 71.03
C ALA A 64 -29.26 -25.15 70.39
N PRO A 65 -28.47 -26.07 70.98
CA PRO A 65 -28.15 -27.36 70.36
C PRO A 65 -29.38 -28.25 70.15
N ALA A 66 -30.22 -28.42 71.17
CA ALA A 66 -31.39 -29.30 71.09
C ALA A 66 -32.41 -28.82 70.05
N SER A 67 -32.80 -27.55 70.08
CA SER A 67 -33.76 -26.99 69.11
C SER A 67 -33.22 -26.97 67.69
N THR A 68 -31.92 -26.73 67.51
CA THR A 68 -31.30 -26.75 66.16
C THR A 68 -31.23 -28.17 65.61
N ILE A 69 -30.90 -29.16 66.45
CA ILE A 69 -30.93 -30.59 66.08
C ILE A 69 -32.34 -31.02 65.69
N ASP A 70 -33.36 -30.66 66.47
CA ASP A 70 -34.76 -30.98 66.18
C ASP A 70 -35.24 -30.30 64.89
N ALA A 71 -34.89 -29.04 64.67
CA ALA A 71 -35.23 -28.32 63.44
C ALA A 71 -34.57 -28.95 62.20
N MET A 72 -33.31 -29.40 62.30
CA MET A 72 -32.66 -30.14 61.20
C MET A 72 -33.26 -31.53 60.99
N ALA A 73 -33.71 -32.20 62.06
CA ALA A 73 -34.35 -33.51 61.97
C ALA A 73 -35.76 -33.43 61.35
N ARG A 74 -36.45 -32.30 61.49
CA ARG A 74 -37.74 -31.99 60.85
C ARG A 74 -37.62 -31.31 59.48
N ASP A 75 -36.41 -31.22 58.91
CA ASP A 75 -36.12 -30.53 57.64
C ASP A 75 -36.60 -29.04 57.62
N GLU A 76 -36.68 -28.37 58.78
CA GLU A 76 -37.08 -26.96 58.91
C GLU A 76 -35.94 -25.99 58.52
N ILE A 77 -34.70 -26.48 58.43
CA ILE A 77 -33.53 -25.71 57.99
C ILE A 77 -33.19 -26.07 56.54
N ILE A 78 -33.49 -25.16 55.62
CA ILE A 78 -33.24 -25.36 54.19
C ILE A 78 -31.73 -25.50 53.94
N GLY A 79 -31.34 -26.59 53.27
CA GLY A 79 -29.96 -26.84 52.86
C GLY A 79 -29.03 -27.32 53.98
N ALA A 80 -29.58 -27.70 55.15
CA ALA A 80 -28.81 -28.36 56.19
C ALA A 80 -29.52 -29.59 56.75
N ARG A 81 -28.86 -30.75 56.74
CA ARG A 81 -29.44 -32.01 57.26
C ARG A 81 -28.51 -32.69 58.25
N LEU A 82 -29.08 -33.22 59.33
CA LEU A 82 -28.35 -33.96 60.34
C LEU A 82 -28.18 -35.45 59.97
N PHE A 83 -26.98 -35.98 60.16
CA PHE A 83 -26.70 -37.41 60.12
C PHE A 83 -26.52 -37.95 61.54
N ALA A 84 -27.23 -39.03 61.85
CA ALA A 84 -27.16 -39.69 63.16
C ALA A 84 -25.80 -40.36 63.44
N GLN A 85 -25.00 -40.63 62.41
CA GLN A 85 -23.65 -41.18 62.50
C GLN A 85 -22.65 -40.24 61.81
N THR A 86 -21.40 -40.24 62.29
CA THR A 86 -20.32 -39.52 61.63
C THR A 86 -20.03 -40.13 60.27
N VAL A 87 -20.20 -39.33 59.23
CA VAL A 87 -19.90 -39.75 57.86
C VAL A 87 -18.44 -39.41 57.56
N PRO A 88 -17.60 -40.37 57.13
CA PRO A 88 -16.23 -40.08 56.74
C PRO A 88 -16.22 -39.27 55.43
N SER A 89 -15.58 -38.10 55.45
CA SER A 89 -15.40 -37.23 54.29
C SER A 89 -13.99 -36.63 54.29
N PRO A 90 -13.37 -36.43 53.11
CA PRO A 90 -12.09 -35.75 53.00
C PRO A 90 -12.21 -34.31 53.49
N VAL A 91 -11.37 -33.95 54.46
CA VAL A 91 -11.43 -32.65 55.14
C VAL A 91 -10.65 -31.62 54.36
N ASP A 92 -11.30 -30.50 54.05
CA ASP A 92 -10.65 -29.33 53.50
C ASP A 92 -9.95 -28.58 54.64
N ALA A 93 -8.63 -28.70 54.70
CA ALA A 93 -7.83 -28.11 55.77
C ALA A 93 -7.91 -26.58 55.77
N MET A 94 -7.99 -25.95 54.59
CA MET A 94 -7.99 -24.49 54.44
C MET A 94 -9.33 -23.91 54.90
N LEU A 95 -10.45 -24.42 54.38
CA LEU A 95 -11.78 -23.95 54.77
C LEU A 95 -12.09 -24.30 56.24
N THR A 96 -11.60 -25.45 56.74
CA THR A 96 -11.71 -25.79 58.16
C THR A 96 -10.96 -24.80 59.05
N ALA A 97 -9.76 -24.37 58.67
CA ALA A 97 -8.98 -23.39 59.43
C ALA A 97 -9.67 -22.02 59.44
N GLU A 98 -10.12 -21.54 58.28
CA GLU A 98 -10.86 -20.28 58.11
C GLU A 98 -12.16 -20.27 58.93
N LEU A 99 -12.94 -21.36 58.90
CA LEU A 99 -14.15 -21.50 59.70
C LEU A 99 -13.86 -21.41 61.21
N ARG A 100 -12.81 -22.09 61.69
CA ARG A 100 -12.41 -22.05 63.11
C ARG A 100 -11.98 -20.65 63.52
N GLN A 101 -11.27 -19.94 62.66
CA GLN A 101 -10.86 -18.56 62.88
C GLN A 101 -12.07 -17.64 63.01
N ARG A 102 -13.06 -17.76 62.12
CA ARG A 102 -14.32 -16.96 62.17
C ARG A 102 -15.17 -17.22 63.41
N LEU A 103 -15.09 -18.41 63.99
CA LEU A 103 -15.87 -18.80 65.17
C LEU A 103 -15.19 -18.47 66.51
N GLY A 104 -13.95 -17.94 66.48
CA GLY A 104 -13.21 -17.51 67.68
C GLY A 104 -12.53 -18.65 68.46
N GLY A 105 -12.36 -19.82 67.86
CA GLY A 105 -11.75 -21.00 68.50
C GLY A 105 -12.61 -21.64 69.60
N GLY A 106 -12.50 -22.97 69.78
CA GLY A 106 -13.11 -23.66 70.93
C GLY A 106 -14.00 -24.87 70.63
N THR A 107 -14.43 -25.09 69.38
CA THR A 107 -15.19 -26.32 69.01
C THR A 107 -14.45 -27.10 67.92
N PRO A 108 -14.23 -28.42 68.08
CA PRO A 108 -13.58 -29.24 67.06
C PRO A 108 -14.52 -29.42 65.87
N MET A 109 -14.48 -28.46 64.95
CA MET A 109 -15.22 -28.49 63.68
C MET A 109 -14.30 -28.91 62.54
N ARG A 110 -14.84 -29.69 61.60
CA ARG A 110 -14.17 -30.12 60.37
C ARG A 110 -15.14 -29.95 59.22
N LEU A 111 -14.70 -29.29 58.16
CA LEU A 111 -15.46 -29.10 56.93
C LEU A 111 -14.80 -29.91 55.82
N GLY A 112 -15.58 -30.68 55.07
CA GLY A 112 -15.08 -31.51 53.99
C GLY A 112 -16.03 -31.55 52.81
N HIS A 113 -15.49 -31.75 51.61
CA HIS A 113 -16.32 -31.99 50.44
C HIS A 113 -16.80 -33.45 50.46
N ALA A 114 -18.07 -33.69 50.17
CA ALA A 114 -18.65 -35.03 50.17
C ALA A 114 -19.14 -35.39 48.76
N ASP A 115 -19.08 -36.68 48.43
CA ASP A 115 -19.67 -37.16 47.18
C ASP A 115 -21.18 -36.85 47.19
N ARG A 116 -21.71 -36.47 46.03
CA ARG A 116 -23.13 -36.17 45.82
C ARG A 116 -24.05 -37.32 46.22
N THR A 117 -23.55 -38.55 46.18
CA THR A 117 -24.28 -39.75 46.63
C THR A 117 -24.48 -39.78 48.15
N THR A 118 -23.61 -39.11 48.91
CA THR A 118 -23.63 -39.06 50.38
C THR A 118 -24.73 -38.15 50.90
N CYS A 119 -25.03 -37.09 50.15
CA CYS A 119 -26.01 -36.08 50.53
C CYS A 119 -27.22 -36.20 49.60
N ARG A 120 -28.31 -36.75 50.12
CA ARG A 120 -29.58 -36.85 49.38
C ARG A 120 -29.97 -35.47 48.88
N SER A 121 -30.24 -35.35 47.58
CA SER A 121 -30.59 -34.11 46.86
C SER A 121 -31.48 -33.18 47.70
N LEU A 122 -31.20 -31.87 47.64
CA LEU A 122 -32.15 -30.84 48.06
C LEU A 122 -33.46 -31.05 47.30
N ASP A 123 -34.40 -31.72 47.92
CA ASP A 123 -35.79 -31.55 47.56
C ASP A 123 -36.67 -31.69 48.80
N PRO A 124 -36.93 -30.58 49.52
CA PRO A 124 -38.08 -30.50 50.41
C PRO A 124 -39.40 -30.70 49.63
N PHE A 125 -39.37 -30.53 48.30
CA PHE A 125 -40.55 -30.50 47.43
C PHE A 125 -40.82 -31.80 46.68
N LEU A 126 -40.03 -32.87 46.86
CA LEU A 126 -40.36 -34.18 46.28
C LEU A 126 -41.67 -34.78 46.84
N HIS A 127 -42.14 -34.29 47.99
CA HIS A 127 -43.41 -34.71 48.60
C HIS A 127 -44.61 -33.79 48.27
N HIS A 128 -44.42 -32.69 47.53
CA HIS A 128 -45.50 -31.79 47.12
C HIS A 128 -45.66 -31.72 45.60
N SER A 129 -46.91 -31.61 45.15
CA SER A 129 -47.26 -31.49 43.73
C SER A 129 -46.52 -30.31 43.10
N ARG A 130 -45.72 -30.62 42.06
CA ARG A 130 -44.86 -29.71 41.31
C ARG A 130 -45.60 -28.41 40.95
N THR A 131 -45.30 -27.31 41.64
CA THR A 131 -45.73 -25.96 41.25
C THR A 131 -44.77 -25.37 40.22
N ALA A 132 -45.32 -24.53 39.33
CA ALA A 132 -44.73 -24.05 38.08
C ALA A 132 -43.22 -23.71 38.12
N GLY A 133 -42.43 -24.40 37.29
CA GLY A 133 -41.08 -23.96 36.89
C GLY A 133 -39.90 -24.84 37.31
N PHE A 134 -40.03 -25.72 38.32
CA PHE A 134 -38.95 -26.60 38.76
C PHE A 134 -39.18 -28.05 38.32
N GLY A 135 -38.72 -28.39 37.11
CA GLY A 135 -38.94 -29.70 36.48
C GLY A 135 -37.83 -30.74 36.70
N ARG A 136 -36.71 -30.39 37.35
CA ARG A 136 -35.57 -31.29 37.60
C ARG A 136 -35.01 -31.05 39.01
N PRO A 137 -34.52 -32.10 39.71
CA PRO A 137 -33.83 -31.93 40.99
C PRO A 137 -32.65 -30.99 40.79
N VAL A 138 -32.56 -29.95 41.62
CA VAL A 138 -31.41 -29.04 41.62
C VAL A 138 -30.23 -29.83 42.15
N ALA A 139 -29.29 -30.20 41.28
CA ALA A 139 -28.07 -30.84 41.70
C ALA A 139 -27.33 -29.91 42.69
N SER A 140 -26.95 -30.47 43.83
CA SER A 140 -26.29 -29.74 44.90
C SER A 140 -24.82 -30.11 45.01
N ASP A 141 -24.03 -29.14 45.42
CA ASP A 141 -22.68 -29.35 45.88
C ASP A 141 -22.74 -29.62 47.38
N CYS A 142 -22.28 -30.81 47.81
CA CYS A 142 -22.41 -31.22 49.20
C CYS A 142 -21.12 -31.02 49.97
N TRP A 143 -21.27 -30.35 51.11
CA TRP A 143 -20.22 -30.17 52.10
C TRP A 143 -20.65 -30.77 53.43
N LEU A 144 -19.75 -31.43 54.13
CA LEU A 144 -20.03 -32.05 55.41
C LEU A 144 -19.35 -31.26 56.54
N LEU A 145 -20.16 -30.73 57.45
CA LEU A 145 -19.70 -30.13 58.69
C LEU A 145 -19.77 -31.16 59.81
N THR A 146 -18.63 -31.63 60.30
CA THR A 146 -18.54 -32.51 61.47
C THR A 146 -18.16 -31.72 62.71
N THR A 147 -18.95 -31.81 63.77
CA THR A 147 -18.76 -31.09 65.02
C THR A 147 -19.16 -31.94 66.23
N ILE A 148 -18.88 -31.44 67.44
CA ILE A 148 -19.35 -32.03 68.69
C ILE A 148 -20.35 -31.06 69.33
N ALA A 149 -21.59 -31.50 69.51
CA ALA A 149 -22.62 -30.74 70.22
C ALA A 149 -23.36 -31.68 71.19
N GLY A 150 -23.61 -31.23 72.42
CA GLY A 150 -24.27 -32.05 73.45
C GLY A 150 -23.54 -33.35 73.81
N GLY A 151 -22.21 -33.38 73.67
CA GLY A 151 -21.39 -34.58 73.96
C GLY A 151 -21.38 -35.66 72.87
N ARG A 152 -22.14 -35.50 71.78
CA ARG A 152 -22.16 -36.43 70.64
C ARG A 152 -21.45 -35.83 69.43
N ARG A 153 -20.74 -36.66 68.67
CA ARG A 153 -20.22 -36.29 67.35
C ARG A 153 -21.37 -36.31 66.35
N LEU A 154 -21.56 -35.20 65.65
CA LEU A 154 -22.62 -35.01 64.67
C LEU A 154 -21.99 -34.61 63.35
N SER A 155 -22.55 -35.11 62.26
CA SER A 155 -22.23 -34.65 60.91
C SER A 155 -23.47 -34.00 60.31
N VAL A 156 -23.30 -32.82 59.73
CA VAL A 156 -24.36 -32.04 59.10
C VAL A 156 -23.99 -31.85 57.64
N SER A 157 -24.85 -32.22 56.69
CA SER A 157 -24.67 -31.79 55.29
C SER A 157 -25.03 -30.33 55.17
N LEU A 158 -24.25 -29.62 54.38
CA LEU A 158 -24.51 -28.29 53.86
C LEU A 158 -24.70 -28.49 52.36
N ASP A 159 -25.94 -28.41 51.92
CA ASP A 159 -26.32 -28.63 50.53
C ASP A 159 -26.47 -27.27 49.86
N LEU A 160 -25.53 -26.93 48.96
CA LEU A 160 -25.55 -25.65 48.24
C LEU A 160 -25.92 -25.87 46.76
N PRO A 161 -26.69 -24.97 46.13
CA PRO A 161 -26.96 -25.06 44.71
C PRO A 161 -25.67 -24.83 43.91
N ILE A 162 -25.42 -25.72 42.93
CA ILE A 162 -24.28 -25.61 42.01
C ILE A 162 -24.47 -24.36 41.16
N LEU A 163 -23.47 -23.48 41.21
CA LEU A 163 -23.42 -22.36 40.28
C LEU A 163 -22.79 -22.85 38.97
N PRO A 164 -23.37 -22.50 37.81
CA PRO A 164 -22.73 -22.79 36.54
C PRO A 164 -21.39 -22.07 36.48
N LYS A 165 -20.32 -22.78 36.11
CA LYS A 165 -19.01 -22.17 35.88
C LYS A 165 -19.18 -21.08 34.80
N PRO A 166 -18.63 -19.87 34.98
CA PRO A 166 -18.75 -18.82 33.98
C PRO A 166 -18.22 -19.34 32.63
N PRO A 167 -18.96 -19.15 31.52
CA PRO A 167 -18.53 -19.64 30.22
C PRO A 167 -17.22 -18.98 29.82
N SER A 168 -16.29 -19.77 29.27
CA SER A 168 -15.05 -19.24 28.74
C SER A 168 -15.33 -18.53 27.41
N VAL A 169 -15.13 -17.22 27.38
CA VAL A 169 -15.27 -16.40 26.16
C VAL A 169 -14.34 -16.88 25.05
N LEU A 170 -13.18 -17.46 25.42
CA LEU A 170 -12.24 -18.09 24.49
C LEU A 170 -12.73 -19.42 23.89
N ALA A 171 -13.75 -20.05 24.46
CA ALA A 171 -14.32 -21.29 23.92
C ALA A 171 -15.44 -21.04 22.89
N ASP A 172 -15.92 -19.81 22.77
CA ASP A 172 -16.88 -19.45 21.74
C ASP A 172 -16.15 -19.17 20.40
N PRO A 173 -16.26 -20.05 19.39
CA PRO A 173 -15.55 -19.89 18.12
C PRO A 173 -16.04 -18.68 17.33
N VAL A 174 -17.31 -18.26 17.50
CA VAL A 174 -17.87 -17.11 16.81
C VAL A 174 -17.24 -15.82 17.34
N PHE A 175 -17.11 -15.72 18.67
CA PHE A 175 -16.44 -14.59 19.30
C PHE A 175 -14.97 -14.47 18.85
N VAL A 176 -14.22 -15.58 18.88
CA VAL A 176 -12.80 -15.59 18.46
C VAL A 176 -12.66 -15.25 16.98
N ALA A 177 -13.53 -15.78 16.11
CA ALA A 177 -13.50 -15.46 14.69
C ALA A 177 -13.78 -13.98 14.42
N LEU A 178 -14.78 -13.39 15.08
CA LEU A 178 -15.12 -11.97 14.96
C LEU A 178 -13.98 -11.08 15.48
N LEU A 179 -13.36 -11.47 16.60
CA LEU A 179 -12.19 -10.77 17.13
C LEU A 179 -11.02 -10.81 16.14
N CYS A 180 -10.68 -11.97 15.60
CA CYS A 180 -9.61 -12.09 14.59
C CYS A 180 -9.90 -11.24 13.35
N LEU A 181 -11.15 -11.24 12.90
CA LEU A 181 -11.59 -10.45 11.74
C LEU A 181 -11.48 -8.94 12.01
N THR A 182 -11.90 -8.47 13.18
CA THR A 182 -11.79 -7.05 13.56
C THR A 182 -10.33 -6.61 13.69
N CYS A 183 -9.47 -7.40 14.35
CA CYS A 183 -8.02 -7.13 14.41
C CYS A 183 -7.38 -7.06 13.02
N LEU A 184 -7.72 -8.02 12.14
CA LEU A 184 -7.17 -8.07 10.78
C LEU A 184 -7.64 -6.88 9.94
N SER A 185 -8.94 -6.58 9.97
CA SER A 185 -9.53 -5.47 9.21
C SER A 185 -8.95 -4.12 9.63
N LEU A 186 -8.86 -3.86 10.95
CA LEU A 186 -8.25 -2.64 11.48
C LEU A 186 -6.77 -2.52 11.07
N SER A 187 -6.01 -3.61 11.18
CA SER A 187 -4.60 -3.63 10.79
C SER A 187 -4.39 -3.38 9.30
N LEU A 188 -5.26 -3.94 8.43
CA LEU A 188 -5.22 -3.69 7.00
C LEU A 188 -5.55 -2.23 6.65
N VAL A 189 -6.49 -1.61 7.36
CA VAL A 189 -6.80 -0.18 7.18
C VAL A 189 -5.62 0.67 7.63
N ALA A 190 -5.06 0.42 8.81
CA ALA A 190 -3.90 1.13 9.35
C ALA A 190 -2.68 1.04 8.39
N GLY A 191 -2.35 -0.18 7.92
CA GLY A 191 -1.26 -0.39 6.95
C GLY A 191 -1.48 0.35 5.63
N ARG A 192 -2.71 0.41 5.12
CA ARG A 192 -3.02 1.19 3.90
C ARG A 192 -2.91 2.69 4.12
N VAL A 193 -3.40 3.20 5.26
CA VAL A 193 -3.33 4.64 5.59
C VAL A 193 -1.87 5.07 5.77
N ALA A 194 -1.07 4.29 6.50
CA ALA A 194 0.33 4.60 6.76
C ALA A 194 1.19 4.64 5.48
N THR A 195 0.89 3.79 4.49
CA THR A 195 1.71 3.67 3.26
C THR A 195 1.22 4.51 2.09
N ARG A 196 0.00 5.06 2.16
CA ARG A 196 -0.58 5.91 1.11
C ARG A 196 0.31 7.11 0.75
N PRO A 197 0.93 7.85 1.70
CA PRO A 197 1.79 8.98 1.37
C PRO A 197 3.06 8.56 0.63
N LEU A 198 3.70 7.45 1.04
CA LEU A 198 4.89 6.94 0.35
C LEU A 198 4.59 6.59 -1.10
N ARG A 199 3.45 5.92 -1.37
CA ARG A 199 3.02 5.62 -2.74
C ARG A 199 2.81 6.87 -3.58
N ARG A 200 2.24 7.94 -3.00
CA ARG A 200 2.06 9.23 -3.67
C ARG A 200 3.41 9.87 -4.00
N LEU A 201 4.35 9.86 -3.06
CA LEU A 201 5.70 10.39 -3.28
C LEU A 201 6.43 9.61 -4.39
N THR A 202 6.36 8.27 -4.37
CA THR A 202 6.96 7.45 -5.44
C THR A 202 6.34 7.73 -6.81
N GLN A 203 5.02 7.89 -6.87
CA GLN A 203 4.32 8.24 -8.12
C GLN A 203 4.73 9.62 -8.62
N ALA A 204 4.81 10.60 -7.73
CA ALA A 204 5.26 11.95 -8.06
C ALA A 204 6.72 11.98 -8.52
N ALA A 205 7.60 11.23 -7.87
CA ALA A 205 9.00 11.09 -8.28
C ALA A 205 9.12 10.46 -9.67
N ARG A 206 8.34 9.40 -9.97
CA ARG A 206 8.30 8.80 -11.31
C ARG A 206 7.74 9.76 -12.37
N ALA A 207 6.69 10.50 -12.04
CA ALA A 207 6.13 11.51 -12.94
C ALA A 207 7.15 12.62 -13.22
N PHE A 208 7.87 13.09 -12.20
CA PHE A 208 8.92 14.09 -12.34
C PHE A 208 10.13 13.59 -13.12
N ALA A 209 10.50 12.31 -12.96
CA ALA A 209 11.55 11.68 -13.76
C ALA A 209 11.19 11.57 -15.25
N GLY A 210 9.91 11.37 -15.57
CA GLY A 210 9.42 11.35 -16.95
C GLY A 210 9.16 12.74 -17.54
N SER A 211 8.89 13.74 -16.71
CA SER A 211 8.65 15.11 -17.15
C SER A 211 9.01 16.14 -16.07
N ILE A 212 9.88 17.09 -16.43
CA ILE A 212 10.29 18.18 -15.55
C ILE A 212 9.11 19.09 -15.13
N ASP A 213 8.03 19.09 -15.92
CA ASP A 213 6.81 19.88 -15.72
C ASP A 213 5.73 19.15 -14.90
N ALA A 214 6.05 18.02 -14.25
CA ALA A 214 5.08 17.29 -13.42
C ALA A 214 4.45 18.14 -12.30
N GLU A 215 3.13 18.09 -12.14
CA GLU A 215 2.40 18.90 -11.15
C GLU A 215 2.95 18.73 -9.71
N PRO A 216 3.04 19.81 -8.90
CA PRO A 216 3.45 19.70 -7.51
C PRO A 216 2.53 18.79 -6.70
N VAL A 217 3.07 18.13 -5.69
CA VAL A 217 2.30 17.21 -4.85
C VAL A 217 1.61 17.99 -3.74
N ALA A 218 0.33 17.73 -3.52
CA ALA A 218 -0.42 18.34 -2.43
C ALA A 218 0.18 17.95 -1.06
N GLU A 219 0.57 18.94 -0.27
CA GLU A 219 1.23 18.81 1.04
C GLU A 219 0.22 18.45 2.14
N ARG A 220 -0.36 17.25 2.08
CA ARG A 220 -1.37 16.75 3.02
C ARG A 220 -0.84 15.53 3.80
N GLY A 221 -1.13 15.49 5.09
CA GLY A 221 -0.81 14.36 5.96
C GLY A 221 -0.28 14.79 7.34
N PRO A 222 0.27 13.83 8.12
CA PRO A 222 1.04 14.11 9.33
C PRO A 222 2.19 15.09 9.08
N ALA A 223 2.71 15.70 10.16
CA ALA A 223 3.78 16.71 10.08
C ALA A 223 4.99 16.23 9.27
N ASP A 224 5.53 15.05 9.59
CA ASP A 224 6.69 14.46 8.91
C ASP A 224 6.44 14.24 7.40
N VAL A 225 5.21 13.84 7.06
CA VAL A 225 4.81 13.63 5.66
C VAL A 225 4.70 14.96 4.92
N ARG A 226 4.14 15.99 5.56
CA ARG A 226 4.05 17.33 4.97
C ARG A 226 5.42 17.93 4.74
N GLU A 227 6.34 17.78 5.69
CA GLU A 227 7.72 18.25 5.56
C GLU A 227 8.47 17.56 4.41
N ALA A 228 8.35 16.24 4.29
CA ALA A 228 8.92 15.49 3.19
C ALA A 228 8.35 15.94 1.83
N LEU A 229 7.04 16.16 1.74
CA LEU A 229 6.38 16.66 0.52
C LEU A 229 6.80 18.09 0.18
N ALA A 230 6.90 18.98 1.18
CA ALA A 230 7.35 20.35 0.99
C ALA A 230 8.80 20.40 0.49
N THR A 231 9.67 19.55 1.04
CA THR A 231 11.07 19.41 0.61
C THR A 231 11.17 18.88 -0.81
N PHE A 232 10.35 17.89 -1.16
CA PHE A 232 10.28 17.38 -2.54
C PHE A 232 9.81 18.47 -3.52
N ASN A 233 8.76 19.22 -3.18
CA ASN A 233 8.27 20.33 -4.00
C ASN A 233 9.34 21.44 -4.15
N LEU A 234 10.12 21.73 -3.10
CA LEU A 234 11.25 22.66 -3.15
C LEU A 234 12.33 22.18 -4.11
N MET A 235 12.69 20.90 -4.07
CA MET A 235 13.63 20.29 -5.01
C MET A 235 13.13 20.42 -6.46
N GLN A 236 11.85 20.12 -6.73
CA GLN A 236 11.27 20.30 -8.06
C GLN A 236 11.41 21.74 -8.56
N ARG A 237 11.12 22.74 -7.70
CA ARG A 237 11.27 24.16 -8.04
C ARG A 237 12.71 24.53 -8.37
N ARG A 238 13.69 24.07 -7.59
CA ARG A 238 15.12 24.35 -7.81
C ARG A 238 15.63 23.75 -9.11
N VAL A 239 15.23 22.51 -9.42
CA VAL A 239 15.60 21.86 -10.67
C VAL A 239 14.99 22.63 -11.86
N ARG A 240 13.70 22.99 -11.79
CA ARG A 240 13.06 23.82 -12.84
C ARG A 240 13.73 25.16 -13.04
N SER A 241 14.09 25.87 -11.96
CA SER A 241 14.77 27.16 -12.08
C SER A 241 16.15 27.02 -12.73
N GLY A 242 16.92 25.99 -12.34
CA GLY A 242 18.24 25.74 -12.92
C GLY A 242 18.19 25.41 -14.41
N VAL A 243 17.18 24.64 -14.85
CA VAL A 243 17.00 24.36 -16.27
C VAL A 243 16.58 25.64 -17.02
N ARG A 244 15.60 26.41 -16.53
CA ARG A 244 15.18 27.68 -17.13
C ARG A 244 16.30 28.71 -17.27
N GLU A 245 17.19 28.77 -16.27
CA GLU A 245 18.35 29.65 -16.30
C GLU A 245 19.32 29.25 -17.41
N ARG A 246 19.58 27.94 -17.56
CA ARG A 246 20.41 27.40 -18.64
C ARG A 246 19.83 27.72 -20.02
N THR A 247 18.51 27.64 -20.21
CA THR A 247 17.85 28.00 -21.47
C THR A 247 18.02 29.47 -21.80
N ARG A 248 17.83 30.35 -20.80
CA ARG A 248 17.98 31.80 -20.99
C ARG A 248 19.40 32.15 -21.38
N LEU A 249 20.39 31.51 -20.74
CA LEU A 249 21.80 31.66 -21.10
C LEU A 249 22.06 31.20 -22.55
N LEU A 250 21.55 30.04 -22.94
CA LEU A 250 21.68 29.54 -24.32
C LEU A 250 21.02 30.48 -25.34
N ALA A 251 19.85 31.03 -25.02
CA ALA A 251 19.16 31.99 -25.88
C ALA A 251 19.96 33.31 -26.03
N ALA A 252 20.52 33.83 -24.93
CA ALA A 252 21.36 35.01 -24.93
C ALA A 252 22.64 34.79 -25.76
N ILE A 253 23.34 33.67 -25.55
CA ILE A 253 24.52 33.30 -26.34
C ILE A 253 24.17 33.23 -27.84
N GLY A 254 23.01 32.66 -28.18
CA GLY A 254 22.57 32.57 -29.57
C GLY A 254 22.37 33.92 -30.24
N HIS A 255 21.70 34.85 -29.54
CA HIS A 255 21.53 36.22 -30.00
C HIS A 255 22.88 36.95 -30.15
N ASP A 256 23.76 36.80 -29.17
CA ASP A 256 25.05 37.48 -29.14
C ASP A 256 26.02 36.94 -30.20
N LEU A 257 25.90 35.68 -30.62
CA LEU A 257 26.64 35.11 -31.75
C LEU A 257 26.12 35.57 -33.11
N GLN A 258 24.81 35.81 -33.24
CA GLN A 258 24.21 36.22 -34.52
C GLN A 258 24.66 37.63 -34.94
N THR A 259 24.87 38.53 -33.98
CA THR A 259 25.29 39.92 -34.23
C THR A 259 26.69 40.04 -34.89
N PRO A 260 27.78 39.43 -34.37
CA PRO A 260 29.09 39.47 -35.01
C PRO A 260 29.12 38.69 -36.32
N LEU A 261 28.38 37.59 -36.45
CA LEU A 261 28.31 36.82 -37.69
C LEU A 261 27.60 37.58 -38.82
N THR A 262 26.55 38.34 -38.50
CA THR A 262 25.88 39.22 -39.47
C THR A 262 26.82 40.34 -39.92
N ARG A 263 27.59 40.93 -39.00
CA ARG A 263 28.63 41.90 -39.35
C ARG A 263 29.73 41.30 -40.23
N LEU A 264 30.15 40.06 -39.95
CA LEU A 264 31.13 39.37 -40.79
C LEU A 264 30.59 39.16 -42.21
N ARG A 265 29.30 38.79 -42.35
CA ARG A 265 28.65 38.65 -43.66
C ARG A 265 28.67 39.95 -44.46
N LEU A 266 28.37 41.08 -43.82
CA LEU A 266 28.44 42.40 -44.48
C LEU A 266 29.87 42.74 -44.93
N ARG A 267 30.90 42.38 -44.14
CA ARG A 267 32.30 42.59 -44.54
C ARG A 267 32.75 41.69 -45.69
N LEU A 268 32.18 40.49 -45.80
CA LEU A 268 32.46 39.60 -46.93
C LEU A 268 31.94 40.18 -48.25
N GLU A 269 30.90 41.02 -48.23
CA GLU A 269 30.40 41.70 -49.43
C GLU A 269 31.44 42.65 -50.05
N GLU A 270 32.40 43.15 -49.25
CA GLU A 270 33.49 44.05 -49.68
C GLU A 270 34.66 43.31 -50.37
N VAL A 271 34.63 41.97 -50.44
CA VAL A 271 35.66 41.17 -51.11
C VAL A 271 35.53 41.30 -52.62
N ALA A 272 36.58 41.80 -53.28
CA ALA A 272 36.58 42.09 -54.72
C ALA A 272 36.56 40.84 -55.62
N ASP A 273 37.12 39.72 -55.15
CA ASP A 273 37.08 38.45 -55.88
C ASP A 273 35.72 37.76 -55.65
N GLU A 274 34.87 37.77 -56.69
CA GLU A 274 33.53 37.18 -56.67
C GLU A 274 33.55 35.69 -56.30
N SER A 275 34.53 34.94 -56.81
CA SER A 275 34.61 33.49 -56.60
C SER A 275 34.99 33.16 -55.15
N LEU A 276 35.88 33.95 -54.57
CA LEU A 276 36.27 33.84 -53.17
C LEU A 276 35.14 34.32 -52.24
N ARG A 277 34.47 35.43 -52.60
CA ARG A 277 33.32 35.96 -51.87
C ARG A 277 32.20 34.94 -51.75
N ALA A 278 31.80 34.32 -52.86
CA ALA A 278 30.75 33.31 -52.88
C ALA A 278 31.08 32.13 -51.93
N ARG A 279 32.32 31.61 -51.98
CA ARG A 279 32.78 30.53 -51.10
C ARG A 279 32.75 30.92 -49.62
N LEU A 280 33.24 32.12 -49.28
CA LEU A 280 33.26 32.61 -47.90
C LEU A 280 31.85 32.86 -47.35
N VAL A 281 30.94 33.36 -48.19
CA VAL A 281 29.52 33.56 -47.82
C VAL A 281 28.83 32.22 -47.58
N ASP A 282 29.13 31.21 -48.39
CA ASP A 282 28.63 29.84 -48.21
C ASP A 282 29.16 29.21 -46.92
N ASP A 283 30.47 29.30 -46.64
CA ASP A 283 31.09 28.80 -45.41
C ASP A 283 30.51 29.49 -44.15
N LEU A 284 30.32 30.81 -44.21
CA LEU A 284 29.71 31.57 -43.12
C LEU A 284 28.25 31.15 -42.92
N SER A 285 27.50 30.96 -44.01
CA SER A 285 26.12 30.50 -43.97
C SER A 285 26.01 29.08 -43.39
N ALA A 286 26.93 28.18 -43.74
CA ALA A 286 27.03 26.84 -43.17
C ALA A 286 27.33 26.87 -41.67
N THR A 287 28.26 27.73 -41.25
CA THR A 287 28.59 27.93 -39.83
C THR A 287 27.40 28.48 -39.04
N LEU A 288 26.70 29.47 -39.58
CA LEU A 288 25.46 30.02 -39.00
C LEU A 288 24.37 28.95 -38.83
N ARG A 289 24.17 28.10 -39.84
CA ARG A 289 23.24 26.97 -39.76
C ARG A 289 23.65 25.99 -38.65
N MET A 290 24.94 25.69 -38.51
CA MET A 290 25.45 24.79 -37.46
C MET A 290 25.23 25.36 -36.06
N VAL A 291 25.56 26.64 -35.84
CA VAL A 291 25.35 27.33 -34.55
C VAL A 291 23.88 27.34 -34.17
N ARG A 292 23.00 27.74 -35.09
CA ARG A 292 21.53 27.74 -34.85
C ARG A 292 21.03 26.36 -34.46
N ARG A 293 21.40 25.32 -35.22
CA ARG A 293 21.01 23.94 -34.90
C ARG A 293 21.57 23.43 -33.57
N GLY A 294 22.78 23.85 -33.19
CA GLY A 294 23.36 23.52 -31.89
C GLY A 294 22.59 24.17 -30.73
N LEU A 295 22.18 25.42 -30.90
CA LEU A 295 21.33 26.14 -29.94
C LEU A 295 19.93 25.55 -29.88
N ASP A 296 19.35 25.18 -31.01
CA ASP A 296 18.05 24.51 -31.09
C ASP A 296 18.10 23.14 -30.40
N LEU A 297 19.17 22.37 -30.60
CA LEU A 297 19.41 21.13 -29.87
C LEU A 297 19.50 21.38 -28.36
N ALA A 298 20.25 22.39 -27.93
CA ALA A 298 20.37 22.73 -26.51
C ALA A 298 19.04 23.19 -25.89
N ARG A 299 18.13 23.78 -26.68
CA ARG A 299 16.76 24.16 -26.27
C ARG A 299 15.73 23.04 -26.41
N SER A 300 16.00 22.03 -27.23
CA SER A 300 15.02 21.02 -27.67
C SER A 300 14.44 20.16 -26.53
N GLY A 301 15.17 20.01 -25.41
CA GLY A 301 14.69 19.30 -24.23
C GLY A 301 13.61 20.04 -23.42
N GLU A 302 13.24 21.26 -23.82
CA GLU A 302 12.56 22.21 -22.93
C GLU A 302 11.35 22.90 -23.58
N SER A 303 10.58 22.18 -24.41
CA SER A 303 9.33 22.72 -24.94
C SER A 303 8.32 22.93 -23.80
N HIS A 304 8.04 24.18 -23.40
CA HIS A 304 6.96 24.56 -22.47
C HIS A 304 5.56 24.44 -23.08
N GLU A 305 5.48 23.84 -24.26
CA GLU A 305 4.24 23.59 -24.96
C GLU A 305 3.28 22.71 -24.15
N PRO A 306 2.00 23.10 -24.03
CA PRO A 306 1.00 22.30 -23.35
C PRO A 306 0.77 20.98 -24.11
N TRP A 307 0.51 19.92 -23.35
CA TRP A 307 0.08 18.66 -23.94
C TRP A 307 -1.31 18.82 -24.56
N ALA A 308 -1.45 18.45 -25.83
CA ALA A 308 -2.69 18.49 -26.58
C ALA A 308 -2.97 17.13 -27.23
N MET A 309 -4.23 16.94 -27.64
CA MET A 309 -4.62 15.79 -28.45
C MET A 309 -4.26 16.06 -29.91
N VAL A 310 -3.37 15.25 -30.48
CA VAL A 310 -2.91 15.37 -31.87
C VAL A 310 -3.41 14.18 -32.67
N ASP A 311 -4.00 14.45 -33.83
CA ASP A 311 -4.34 13.43 -34.83
C ASP A 311 -3.11 13.12 -35.67
N LEU A 312 -2.58 11.89 -35.57
CA LEU A 312 -1.32 11.52 -36.22
C LEU A 312 -1.44 11.51 -37.75
N ASP A 313 -2.54 11.01 -38.29
CA ASP A 313 -2.74 10.90 -39.74
C ASP A 313 -2.83 12.30 -40.37
N SER A 314 -3.51 13.23 -39.69
CA SER A 314 -3.61 14.63 -40.12
C SER A 314 -2.26 15.34 -40.10
N LEU A 315 -1.46 15.13 -39.04
CA LEU A 315 -0.12 15.71 -38.92
C LEU A 315 0.83 15.16 -40.00
N LEU A 316 0.85 13.83 -40.20
CA LEU A 316 1.71 13.20 -41.21
C LEU A 316 1.33 13.61 -42.62
N SER A 317 0.03 13.73 -42.91
CA SER A 317 -0.46 14.21 -44.22
C SER A 317 -0.03 15.66 -44.45
N SER A 318 -0.21 16.54 -43.46
CA SER A 318 0.23 17.94 -43.57
C SER A 318 1.72 18.06 -43.86
N ILE A 319 2.57 17.28 -43.19
CA ILE A 319 4.03 17.29 -43.43
C ILE A 319 4.36 16.79 -44.84
N ALA A 320 3.67 15.75 -45.32
CA ALA A 320 3.87 15.24 -46.67
C ALA A 320 3.42 16.26 -47.74
N ASP A 321 2.28 16.90 -47.54
CA ASP A 321 1.72 17.91 -48.44
C ASP A 321 2.63 19.15 -48.50
N ASP A 322 3.12 19.62 -47.35
CA ASP A 322 4.08 20.73 -47.27
C ASP A 322 5.36 20.41 -48.06
N ALA A 323 5.95 19.23 -47.85
CA ALA A 323 7.15 18.83 -48.57
C ALA A 323 6.90 18.64 -50.08
N SER A 324 5.73 18.11 -50.46
CA SER A 324 5.34 17.94 -51.86
C SER A 324 5.14 19.30 -52.57
N ALA A 325 4.63 20.31 -51.87
CA ALA A 325 4.50 21.67 -52.40
C ALA A 325 5.86 22.30 -52.77
N TYR A 326 6.95 21.89 -52.10
CA TYR A 326 8.33 22.28 -52.46
C TYR A 326 8.99 21.35 -53.49
N GLY A 327 8.23 20.41 -54.07
CA GLY A 327 8.72 19.50 -55.12
C GLY A 327 9.46 18.26 -54.62
N HIS A 328 9.39 17.94 -53.32
CA HIS A 328 10.02 16.76 -52.75
C HIS A 328 9.11 15.53 -52.83
N ALA A 329 9.69 14.34 -53.05
CA ALA A 329 8.95 13.08 -53.16
C ALA A 329 8.60 12.49 -51.77
N VAL A 330 7.76 13.18 -51.02
CA VAL A 330 7.27 12.73 -49.70
C VAL A 330 5.81 12.29 -49.80
N ARG A 331 5.48 11.11 -49.29
CA ARG A 331 4.10 10.58 -49.32
C ARG A 331 3.75 9.81 -48.05
N MET A 332 2.49 9.89 -47.64
CA MET A 332 1.95 9.00 -46.61
C MET A 332 1.43 7.71 -47.24
N THR A 333 1.94 6.56 -46.81
CA THR A 333 1.59 5.23 -47.35
C THR A 333 0.55 4.49 -46.52
N ALA A 334 0.48 4.74 -45.20
CA ALA A 334 -0.52 4.16 -44.32
C ALA A 334 -0.80 5.02 -43.09
N GLY A 335 -2.07 5.10 -42.68
CA GLY A 335 -2.52 5.80 -41.47
C GLY A 335 -2.97 4.83 -40.37
N CYS A 336 -2.98 5.30 -39.12
CA CYS A 336 -3.38 4.54 -37.95
C CYS A 336 -4.72 4.99 -37.34
N ARG A 337 -5.33 6.07 -37.85
CA ARG A 337 -6.59 6.66 -37.39
C ARG A 337 -6.64 6.85 -35.87
N ALA A 338 -5.50 7.24 -35.30
CA ALA A 338 -5.29 7.33 -33.86
C ALA A 338 -4.91 8.75 -33.45
N ARG A 339 -5.41 9.15 -32.28
CA ARG A 339 -4.99 10.38 -31.61
C ARG A 339 -4.01 10.04 -30.50
N VAL A 340 -2.99 10.87 -30.35
CA VAL A 340 -1.99 10.77 -29.28
C VAL A 340 -2.02 12.03 -28.43
N ARG A 341 -1.78 11.89 -27.12
CA ARG A 341 -1.53 13.05 -26.26
C ARG A 341 -0.04 13.38 -26.37
N ALA A 342 0.29 14.48 -27.02
CA ALA A 342 1.67 14.90 -27.29
C ALA A 342 1.80 16.43 -27.21
N LYS A 343 3.01 16.95 -27.41
CA LYS A 343 3.29 18.38 -27.63
C LYS A 343 3.35 18.62 -29.15
N PRO A 344 2.34 19.25 -29.78
CA PRO A 344 2.22 19.39 -31.24
C PRO A 344 3.49 19.86 -31.98
N ASP A 345 4.08 20.98 -31.59
CA ASP A 345 5.27 21.57 -32.21
C ASP A 345 6.49 20.68 -32.01
N ALA A 346 6.64 20.09 -30.82
CA ALA A 346 7.71 19.12 -30.56
C ALA A 346 7.63 17.91 -31.49
N LEU A 347 6.43 17.34 -31.66
CA LEU A 347 6.20 16.20 -32.56
C LEU A 347 6.40 16.60 -34.02
N THR A 348 5.91 17.76 -34.43
CA THR A 348 6.08 18.32 -35.79
C THR A 348 7.56 18.52 -36.10
N ARG A 349 8.32 19.12 -35.17
CA ARG A 349 9.79 19.28 -35.31
C ARG A 349 10.52 17.95 -35.35
N CYS A 350 10.09 16.96 -34.56
CA CYS A 350 10.67 15.61 -34.59
C CYS A 350 10.55 15.00 -35.99
N LEU A 351 9.31 14.96 -36.51
CA LEU A 351 9.01 14.40 -37.83
C LEU A 351 9.65 15.20 -38.96
N GLY A 352 9.60 16.53 -38.89
CA GLY A 352 10.25 17.41 -39.87
C GLY A 352 11.76 17.16 -39.97
N ASN A 353 12.46 17.00 -38.85
CA ASN A 353 13.90 16.67 -38.88
C ASN A 353 14.19 15.30 -39.52
N LEU A 354 13.30 14.31 -39.36
CA LEU A 354 13.45 13.01 -40.00
C LEU A 354 13.17 13.08 -41.51
N VAL A 355 12.13 13.82 -41.91
CA VAL A 355 11.77 14.04 -43.31
C VAL A 355 12.84 14.85 -44.04
N ASP A 356 13.34 15.93 -43.44
CA ASP A 356 14.44 16.73 -43.99
C ASP A 356 15.69 15.87 -44.20
N ASN A 357 15.97 14.94 -43.29
CA ASN A 357 17.07 13.99 -43.43
C ASN A 357 16.83 13.04 -44.61
N ALA A 358 15.63 12.45 -44.71
CA ALA A 358 15.27 11.57 -45.81
C ALA A 358 15.34 12.28 -47.19
N ILE A 359 14.81 13.50 -47.29
CA ILE A 359 14.90 14.34 -48.51
C ILE A 359 16.36 14.58 -48.87
N LYS A 360 17.18 14.97 -47.90
CA LYS A 360 18.58 15.31 -48.15
C LYS A 360 19.40 14.11 -48.64
N TYR A 361 19.21 12.93 -48.07
CA TYR A 361 20.05 11.76 -48.34
C TYR A 361 19.47 10.78 -49.37
N ALA A 362 18.18 10.86 -49.67
CA ALA A 362 17.48 9.93 -50.58
C ALA A 362 16.50 10.61 -51.54
N GLY A 363 16.33 11.94 -51.49
CA GLY A 363 15.42 12.70 -52.37
C GLY A 363 13.94 12.64 -51.99
N GLY A 364 13.55 11.85 -50.98
CA GLY A 364 12.16 11.66 -50.59
C GLY A 364 11.97 10.75 -49.38
N ALA A 365 10.72 10.61 -48.94
CA ALA A 365 10.36 9.82 -47.77
C ALA A 365 8.96 9.19 -47.87
N GLU A 366 8.81 8.01 -47.29
CA GLU A 366 7.53 7.35 -47.07
C GLU A 366 7.16 7.42 -45.59
N LEU A 367 5.99 7.98 -45.30
CA LEU A 367 5.46 8.11 -43.94
C LEU A 367 4.39 7.05 -43.70
N SER A 368 4.47 6.34 -42.59
CA SER A 368 3.39 5.45 -42.17
C SER A 368 3.14 5.49 -40.67
N CYS A 369 1.91 5.24 -40.27
CA CYS A 369 1.53 5.01 -38.89
C CYS A 369 0.77 3.70 -38.75
N ARG A 370 1.07 2.92 -37.71
CA ARG A 370 0.30 1.74 -37.31
C ARG A 370 0.14 1.65 -35.79
N ARG A 371 -0.91 0.97 -35.33
CA ARG A 371 -1.08 0.62 -33.92
C ARG A 371 -0.49 -0.75 -33.63
N HIS A 372 0.30 -0.87 -32.58
CA HIS A 372 0.85 -2.13 -32.10
C HIS A 372 0.65 -2.25 -30.58
N GLY A 373 -0.37 -2.99 -30.17
CA GLY A 373 -0.77 -3.10 -28.76
C GLY A 373 -1.10 -1.74 -28.14
N ASP A 374 -0.36 -1.39 -27.09
CA ASP A 374 -0.47 -0.13 -26.36
C ASP A 374 0.46 0.97 -26.89
N GLN A 375 0.99 0.82 -28.11
CA GLN A 375 1.85 1.80 -28.76
C GLN A 375 1.34 2.17 -30.15
N LEU A 376 1.61 3.41 -30.54
CA LEU A 376 1.47 3.93 -31.90
C LEU A 376 2.88 4.02 -32.49
N ILE A 377 3.08 3.35 -33.62
CA ILE A 377 4.36 3.25 -34.30
C ILE A 377 4.29 4.12 -35.55
N VAL A 378 5.05 5.21 -35.57
CA VAL A 378 5.23 6.09 -36.72
C VAL A 378 6.56 5.78 -37.37
N GLN A 379 6.58 5.58 -38.68
CA GLN A 379 7.79 5.28 -39.44
C GLN A 379 8.02 6.32 -40.54
N VAL A 380 9.26 6.76 -40.64
CA VAL A 380 9.79 7.57 -41.75
C VAL A 380 10.83 6.72 -42.44
N ARG A 381 10.54 6.29 -43.67
CA ARG A 381 11.42 5.44 -44.47
C ARG A 381 11.93 6.21 -45.67
N ASP A 382 13.23 6.14 -45.90
CA ASP A 382 13.85 6.61 -47.14
C ASP A 382 14.33 5.43 -47.99
N HIS A 383 14.78 5.71 -49.22
CA HIS A 383 15.33 4.72 -50.16
C HIS A 383 16.78 5.04 -50.54
N GLY A 384 17.50 5.71 -49.64
CA GLY A 384 18.89 6.09 -49.83
C GLY A 384 19.86 4.94 -49.55
N PRO A 385 21.16 5.25 -49.42
CA PRO A 385 22.19 4.25 -49.12
C PRO A 385 22.12 3.70 -47.67
N GLY A 386 21.30 4.30 -46.81
CA GLY A 386 21.27 3.99 -45.37
C GLY A 386 22.48 4.55 -44.62
N ILE A 387 22.72 4.05 -43.40
CA ILE A 387 23.87 4.43 -42.56
C ILE A 387 24.81 3.24 -42.42
N ALA A 388 26.13 3.44 -42.49
CA ALA A 388 27.08 2.36 -42.27
C ALA A 388 26.83 1.67 -40.90
N PRO A 389 26.87 0.33 -40.80
CA PRO A 389 26.53 -0.39 -39.57
C PRO A 389 27.32 0.06 -38.33
N GLU A 390 28.56 0.49 -38.53
CA GLU A 390 29.47 1.02 -37.49
C GLU A 390 29.05 2.39 -36.95
N LEU A 391 28.38 3.20 -37.78
CA LEU A 391 27.91 4.54 -37.43
C LEU A 391 26.49 4.55 -36.88
N LEU A 392 25.69 3.51 -37.15
CA LEU A 392 24.29 3.41 -36.71
C LEU A 392 24.12 3.61 -35.18
N PRO A 393 24.95 3.02 -34.29
CA PRO A 393 24.84 3.24 -32.84
C PRO A 393 25.12 4.69 -32.41
N ARG A 394 25.95 5.39 -33.20
CA ARG A 394 26.40 6.76 -32.94
C ARG A 394 25.64 7.80 -33.76
N ALA A 395 24.67 7.39 -34.58
CA ALA A 395 23.95 8.27 -35.51
C ALA A 395 23.17 9.39 -34.81
N PHE A 396 22.88 9.22 -33.53
CA PHE A 396 22.23 10.23 -32.69
C PHE A 396 23.20 11.11 -31.88
N GLU A 397 24.50 10.86 -31.94
CA GLU A 397 25.51 11.73 -31.33
C GLU A 397 25.61 13.02 -32.14
N PRO A 398 25.58 14.20 -31.49
CA PRO A 398 25.73 15.47 -32.21
C PRO A 398 27.04 15.51 -32.99
N PHE A 399 27.01 16.10 -34.18
CA PHE A 399 28.17 16.30 -35.06
C PHE A 399 28.78 15.03 -35.68
N VAL A 400 28.21 13.84 -35.41
CA VAL A 400 28.63 12.60 -36.09
C VAL A 400 28.07 12.59 -37.51
N ARG A 401 28.96 12.32 -38.48
CA ARG A 401 28.67 12.26 -39.92
C ARG A 401 29.13 10.91 -40.47
N GLY A 402 28.48 10.43 -41.52
CA GLY A 402 29.03 9.37 -42.38
C GLY A 402 29.93 9.94 -43.47
N ASP A 403 30.65 9.06 -44.19
CA ASP A 403 31.59 9.39 -45.27
C ASP A 403 30.97 10.09 -46.50
N THR A 404 29.68 10.41 -46.48
CA THR A 404 29.02 11.11 -47.58
C THR A 404 29.27 12.62 -47.50
N ALA A 405 29.80 13.18 -48.59
CA ALA A 405 30.10 14.60 -48.79
C ALA A 405 28.85 15.53 -48.79
N ALA A 406 27.73 15.10 -48.21
CA ALA A 406 26.47 15.83 -48.24
C ALA A 406 26.41 16.90 -47.13
N ASP A 407 26.28 18.16 -47.52
CA ASP A 407 26.37 19.34 -46.66
C ASP A 407 25.32 19.36 -45.53
N GLY A 408 25.72 19.16 -44.27
CA GLY A 408 24.79 19.14 -43.13
C GLY A 408 25.45 19.14 -41.76
N SER A 409 24.72 19.64 -40.76
CA SER A 409 25.28 19.89 -39.43
C SER A 409 25.52 18.64 -38.58
N GLY A 410 24.95 17.47 -38.93
CA GLY A 410 24.99 16.26 -38.09
C GLY A 410 24.19 16.37 -36.79
N ILE A 411 23.23 17.30 -36.72
CA ILE A 411 22.45 17.59 -35.49
C ILE A 411 20.97 17.17 -35.63
N GLY A 412 20.44 17.00 -36.85
CA GLY A 412 19.02 16.73 -37.08
C GLY A 412 18.49 15.48 -36.36
N LEU A 413 19.21 14.36 -36.44
CA LEU A 413 18.84 13.11 -35.74
C LEU A 413 18.93 13.25 -34.21
N ALA A 414 19.91 14.00 -33.70
CA ALA A 414 20.01 14.29 -32.27
C ALA A 414 18.82 15.13 -31.77
N ILE A 415 18.39 16.13 -32.56
CA ILE A 415 17.17 16.92 -32.27
C ILE A 415 15.94 16.02 -32.32
N ALA A 416 15.79 15.20 -33.36
CA ALA A 416 14.66 14.29 -33.50
C ALA A 416 14.54 13.35 -32.29
N ARG A 417 15.67 12.79 -31.82
CA ARG A 417 15.70 11.94 -30.61
C ARG A 417 15.29 12.70 -29.36
N ALA A 418 15.80 13.92 -29.17
CA ALA A 418 15.44 14.75 -28.03
C ALA A 418 13.93 15.12 -28.04
N GLN A 419 13.38 15.47 -29.20
CA GLN A 419 11.96 15.79 -29.37
C GLN A 419 11.06 14.56 -29.18
N ALA A 420 11.47 13.38 -29.68
CA ALA A 420 10.75 12.13 -29.45
C ALA A 420 10.66 11.81 -27.94
N ALA A 421 11.77 11.98 -27.21
CA ALA A 421 11.77 11.82 -25.76
C ALA A 421 10.88 12.87 -25.06
N ALA A 422 10.88 14.12 -25.53
CA ALA A 422 10.07 15.20 -24.97
C ALA A 422 8.55 14.98 -25.11
N VAL A 423 8.11 14.18 -26.09
CA VAL A 423 6.72 13.74 -26.26
C VAL A 423 6.43 12.37 -25.62
N GLY A 424 7.37 11.84 -24.84
CA GLY A 424 7.23 10.56 -24.14
C GLY A 424 7.37 9.33 -25.02
N GLY A 425 7.98 9.47 -26.21
CA GLY A 425 8.25 8.37 -27.14
C GLY A 425 9.71 7.93 -27.16
N THR A 426 9.97 6.87 -27.92
CA THR A 426 11.32 6.42 -28.28
C THR A 426 11.54 6.55 -29.78
N LEU A 427 12.78 6.83 -30.20
CA LEU A 427 13.18 6.89 -31.60
C LEU A 427 14.30 5.87 -31.85
N GLU A 428 14.09 5.00 -32.82
CA GLU A 428 15.03 3.97 -33.25
C GLU A 428 15.35 4.13 -34.74
N LEU A 429 16.57 3.75 -35.13
CA LEU A 429 17.04 3.77 -36.51
C LEU A 429 17.45 2.37 -36.92
N ARG A 430 17.07 1.97 -38.13
CA ARG A 430 17.46 0.68 -38.72
C ARG A 430 17.64 0.84 -40.23
N ASN A 431 18.65 0.19 -40.80
CA ASN A 431 18.71 0.03 -42.25
C ASN A 431 17.67 -0.99 -42.71
N HIS A 432 16.88 -0.62 -43.71
CA HIS A 432 15.86 -1.52 -44.24
C HIS A 432 16.52 -2.60 -45.13
N PRO A 433 16.08 -3.87 -45.07
CA PRO A 433 16.69 -4.97 -45.86
C PRO A 433 16.72 -4.72 -47.37
N SER A 434 15.74 -3.98 -47.89
CA SER A 434 15.65 -3.58 -49.31
C SER A 434 16.39 -2.27 -49.63
N GLY A 435 17.24 -1.76 -48.74
CA GLY A 435 17.91 -0.47 -48.87
C GLY A 435 17.14 0.69 -48.21
N GLY A 436 17.85 1.76 -47.88
CA GLY A 436 17.35 2.94 -47.17
C GLY A 436 17.43 2.87 -45.64
N LEU A 437 17.16 4.00 -45.00
CA LEU A 437 17.05 4.13 -43.55
C LEU A 437 15.56 4.16 -43.14
N GLU A 438 15.24 3.46 -42.07
CA GLU A 438 13.93 3.48 -41.42
C GLU A 438 14.08 4.07 -40.01
N ALA A 439 13.48 5.24 -39.80
CA ALA A 439 13.34 5.86 -38.49
C ALA A 439 11.97 5.51 -37.90
N THR A 440 11.97 4.88 -36.72
CA THR A 440 10.75 4.41 -36.06
C THR A 440 10.56 5.14 -34.74
N ILE A 441 9.44 5.86 -34.61
CA ILE A 441 9.00 6.52 -33.39
C ILE A 441 7.91 5.66 -32.74
N ALA A 442 8.12 5.22 -31.49
CA ALA A 442 7.10 4.55 -30.69
C ALA A 442 6.51 5.52 -29.66
N LEU A 443 5.21 5.76 -29.73
CA LEU A 443 4.45 6.63 -28.82
C LEU A 443 3.48 5.79 -27.98
N PRO A 444 3.26 6.12 -26.69
CA PRO A 444 2.23 5.46 -25.91
C PRO A 444 0.84 5.74 -26.48
N ALA A 445 0.09 4.68 -26.80
CA ALA A 445 -1.30 4.83 -27.20
C ALA A 445 -2.12 5.32 -26.01
N LEU A 446 -3.09 6.21 -26.26
CA LEU A 446 -4.12 6.45 -25.27
C LEU A 446 -4.88 5.14 -25.05
N ILE A 447 -4.78 4.63 -23.82
CA ILE A 447 -5.66 3.58 -23.33
C ILE A 447 -7.06 4.18 -23.36
N ARG A 448 -7.93 3.61 -24.20
CA ARG A 448 -9.31 4.06 -24.37
C ARG A 448 -10.13 3.77 -23.12
#